data_AF-A0AAV5LFN4-F1
#
_entry.id   AF-A0AAV5LFN4-F1
#
_cell.length_a   1.000
_cell.length_b   1.000
_cell.length_c   1.000
_cell.angle_alpha   90.00
_cell.angle_beta   90.00
_cell.angle_gamma   90.00
#
_symmetry.space_group_name_H-M   'P 1'
#
loop_
_entity.id
_entity.type
_entity.pdbx_description
1 polymer ?
#
loop_
_entity_poly.entity_id
_entity_poly.type
_entity_poly.pdbx_seq_one_letter_code
_entity_poly.pdbx_strand_id
1 'polypeptide(L)'
;MAPFNLQHSTVVAKASCSQQLRHQNAKEMKKIKSSMRKLQAEMREISEDQKSIREGQKQIRKKFESIESECQKLHEETKLITQQSAISRDRLTLMFQILKARQNNDFPTATALTQALRDHIGMQSQPK
;
A
#
# COMPACT_ATOMS: atom_id res chain seq x y z
N MET A 1 53.44 -17.37 79.69
CA MET A 1 53.06 -17.47 78.26
C MET A 1 51.55 -17.60 78.20
N ALA A 2 50.83 -16.61 77.68
CA ALA A 2 49.38 -16.67 77.51
C ALA A 2 49.04 -17.14 76.08
N PRO A 3 48.05 -18.02 75.87
CA PRO A 3 47.75 -18.57 74.56
C PRO A 3 46.98 -17.53 73.72
N PHE A 4 47.46 -17.34 72.50
CA PHE A 4 46.94 -16.39 71.52
C PHE A 4 45.56 -16.84 70.99
N ASN A 5 44.68 -15.87 70.83
CA ASN A 5 43.23 -15.98 70.64
C ASN A 5 42.87 -16.39 69.19
N LEU A 6 42.47 -17.65 68.96
CA LEU A 6 42.21 -18.19 67.61
C LEU A 6 40.73 -18.10 67.16
N GLN A 7 39.79 -17.80 68.06
CA GLN A 7 38.35 -17.85 67.75
C GLN A 7 37.79 -16.55 67.13
N HIS A 8 38.41 -15.40 67.40
CA HIS A 8 37.99 -14.12 66.82
C HIS A 8 38.25 -14.02 65.30
N SER A 9 39.30 -14.68 64.80
CA SER A 9 39.68 -14.67 63.38
C SER A 9 38.63 -15.35 62.47
N THR A 10 38.08 -16.48 62.90
CA THR A 10 37.12 -17.28 62.12
C THR A 10 35.73 -16.64 61.98
N VAL A 11 35.29 -15.85 62.96
CA VAL A 11 33.97 -15.18 62.93
C VAL A 11 34.01 -13.94 62.03
N VAL A 12 35.10 -13.18 62.06
CA VAL A 12 35.31 -12.01 61.21
C VAL A 12 35.43 -12.40 59.74
N ALA A 13 36.10 -13.52 59.42
CA ALA A 13 36.20 -14.04 58.06
C ALA A 13 34.83 -14.48 57.47
N LYS A 14 33.96 -15.14 58.27
CA LYS A 14 32.60 -15.53 57.84
C LYS A 14 31.66 -14.34 57.66
N ALA A 15 31.74 -13.33 58.55
CA ALA A 15 30.97 -12.09 58.41
C ALA A 15 31.41 -11.25 57.20
N SER A 16 32.72 -11.19 56.94
CA SER A 16 33.30 -10.51 55.76
C SER A 16 32.86 -11.15 54.45
N CYS A 17 32.91 -12.49 54.33
CA CYS A 17 32.47 -13.23 53.14
C CYS A 17 30.97 -13.05 52.85
N SER A 18 30.12 -13.08 53.89
CA SER A 18 28.68 -12.90 53.75
C SER A 18 28.29 -11.45 53.42
N GLN A 19 29.04 -10.45 53.89
CA GLN A 19 28.85 -9.05 53.51
C GLN A 19 29.28 -8.78 52.05
N GLN A 20 30.34 -9.44 51.58
CA GLN A 20 30.82 -9.36 50.20
C GLN A 20 29.80 -9.95 49.20
N LEU A 21 29.21 -11.11 49.53
CA LEU A 21 28.13 -11.72 48.74
C LEU A 21 26.89 -10.83 48.64
N ARG A 22 26.49 -10.17 49.74
CA ARG A 22 25.38 -9.20 49.73
C ARG A 22 25.67 -8.01 48.82
N HIS A 23 26.91 -7.51 48.83
CA HIS A 23 27.30 -6.38 47.98
C HIS A 23 27.32 -6.76 46.49
N GLN A 24 27.80 -7.96 46.16
CA GLN A 24 27.74 -8.51 44.80
C GLN A 24 26.29 -8.71 44.33
N ASN A 25 25.44 -9.33 45.14
CA ASN A 25 24.02 -9.51 44.82
C ASN A 25 23.30 -8.17 44.61
N ALA A 26 23.57 -7.16 45.44
CA ALA A 26 23.00 -5.83 45.28
C ALA A 26 23.47 -5.15 43.97
N LYS A 27 24.72 -5.37 43.55
CA LYS A 27 25.26 -4.84 42.29
C LYS A 27 24.61 -5.52 41.08
N GLU A 28 24.45 -6.84 41.11
CA GLU A 28 23.74 -7.59 40.06
C GLU A 28 22.26 -7.16 39.98
N MET A 29 21.58 -7.01 41.12
CA MET A 29 20.19 -6.53 41.14
C MET A 29 20.05 -5.12 40.55
N LYS A 30 21.01 -4.22 40.81
CA LYS A 30 21.06 -2.88 40.20
C LYS A 30 21.23 -2.96 38.68
N LYS A 31 22.09 -3.87 38.20
CA LYS A 31 22.32 -4.10 36.76
C LYS A 31 21.08 -4.66 36.08
N ILE A 32 20.40 -5.64 36.69
CA ILE A 32 19.14 -6.18 36.18
C ILE A 32 18.08 -5.07 36.10
N LYS A 33 17.95 -4.25 37.15
CA LYS A 33 16.99 -3.15 37.19
C LYS A 33 17.27 -2.09 36.12
N SER A 34 18.54 -1.77 35.84
CA SER A 34 18.87 -0.83 34.78
C SER A 34 18.58 -1.41 33.39
N SER A 35 18.89 -2.69 33.16
CA SER A 35 18.54 -3.39 31.92
C SER A 35 17.04 -3.46 31.70
N MET A 36 16.24 -3.77 32.73
CA MET A 36 14.77 -3.77 32.63
C MET A 36 14.21 -2.39 32.27
N ARG A 37 14.77 -1.31 32.82
CA ARG A 37 14.34 0.06 32.48
C ARG A 37 14.64 0.39 31.02
N LYS A 38 15.80 -0.02 30.50
CA LYS A 38 16.16 0.16 29.09
C LYS A 38 15.19 -0.60 28.19
N LEU A 39 14.96 -1.88 28.49
CA LEU A 39 14.02 -2.70 27.74
C LEU A 39 12.60 -2.10 27.74
N GLN A 40 12.13 -1.59 28.88
CA GLN A 40 10.82 -0.92 28.94
C GLN A 40 10.76 0.36 28.10
N ALA A 41 11.86 1.11 28.01
CA ALA A 41 11.93 2.30 27.15
C ALA A 41 11.89 1.90 25.67
N GLU A 42 12.70 0.93 25.26
CA GLU A 42 12.72 0.40 23.89
C GLU A 42 11.35 -0.16 23.49
N MET A 43 10.68 -0.90 24.38
CA MET A 43 9.33 -1.41 24.11
C MET A 43 8.29 -0.30 23.91
N ARG A 44 8.43 0.84 24.61
CA ARG A 44 7.53 2.00 24.41
C ARG A 44 7.78 2.64 23.06
N GLU A 45 9.04 2.86 22.69
CA GLU A 45 9.43 3.40 21.38
C GLU A 45 8.88 2.52 20.25
N ILE A 46 9.11 1.20 20.31
CA ILE A 46 8.54 0.24 19.34
C ILE A 46 7.01 0.33 19.27
N SER A 47 6.35 0.53 20.41
CA SER A 47 4.88 0.65 20.44
C SER A 47 4.38 1.92 19.74
N GLU A 48 5.11 3.01 19.88
CA GLU A 48 4.83 4.29 19.19
C GLU A 48 5.10 4.16 17.69
N ASP A 49 6.21 3.54 17.29
CA ASP A 49 6.53 3.26 15.90
C ASP A 49 5.47 2.39 15.23
N GLN A 50 5.04 1.31 15.91
CA GLN A 50 3.97 0.46 15.40
C GLN A 50 2.64 1.23 15.24
N LYS A 51 2.35 2.19 16.11
CA LYS A 51 1.16 3.04 15.96
C LYS A 51 1.28 3.93 14.73
N SER A 52 2.44 4.53 14.50
CA SER A 52 2.73 5.32 13.30
C SER A 52 2.61 4.49 12.02
N ILE A 53 3.20 3.29 12.00
CA ILE A 53 3.14 2.35 10.87
C ILE A 53 1.68 1.99 10.55
N ARG A 54 0.86 1.65 11.56
CA ARG A 54 -0.56 1.33 11.36
C ARG A 54 -1.34 2.48 10.75
N GLU A 55 -1.09 3.71 11.20
CA GLU A 55 -1.74 4.89 10.63
C GLU A 55 -1.29 5.14 9.19
N GLY A 56 0.02 5.00 8.91
CA GLY A 56 0.56 5.07 7.55
C GLY A 56 -0.08 4.04 6.62
N GLN A 57 -0.21 2.79 7.06
CA GLN A 57 -0.88 1.72 6.30
C GLN A 57 -2.34 2.03 6.01
N LYS A 58 -3.06 2.62 6.97
CA LYS A 58 -4.46 3.04 6.80
C LYS A 58 -4.58 4.14 5.74
N GLN A 59 -3.67 5.12 5.74
CA GLN A 59 -3.65 6.17 4.74
C GLN A 59 -3.31 5.63 3.34
N ILE A 60 -2.33 4.72 3.25
CA ILE A 60 -1.98 4.06 1.99
C ILE A 60 -3.20 3.31 1.44
N ARG A 61 -3.89 2.52 2.27
CA ARG A 61 -5.09 1.78 1.83
C ARG A 61 -6.16 2.70 1.23
N LYS A 62 -6.48 3.81 1.92
CA LYS A 62 -7.46 4.80 1.41
C LYS A 62 -7.04 5.39 0.05
N LYS A 63 -5.75 5.68 -0.13
CA LYS A 63 -5.23 6.18 -1.42
C LYS A 63 -5.39 5.13 -2.53
N PHE A 64 -5.07 3.87 -2.23
CA PHE A 64 -5.25 2.77 -3.18
C PHE A 64 -6.72 2.57 -3.57
N GLU A 65 -7.65 2.61 -2.61
CA GLU A 65 -9.09 2.53 -2.89
C GLU A 65 -9.56 3.68 -3.80
N SER A 66 -9.05 4.90 -3.59
CA SER A 66 -9.34 6.05 -4.47
C SER A 66 -8.79 5.85 -5.88
N ILE A 67 -7.53 5.41 -6.00
CA ILE A 67 -6.89 5.13 -7.29
C ILE A 67 -7.66 4.05 -8.05
N GLU A 68 -8.05 2.97 -7.37
CA GLU A 68 -8.80 1.88 -8.00
C GLU A 68 -10.15 2.38 -8.53
N SER A 69 -10.87 3.22 -7.77
CA SER A 69 -12.12 3.83 -8.23
C SER A 69 -11.92 4.73 -9.45
N GLU A 70 -10.85 5.53 -9.47
CA GLU A 70 -10.52 6.38 -10.62
C GLU A 70 -10.14 5.55 -11.84
N CYS A 71 -9.35 4.49 -11.67
CA CYS A 71 -9.00 3.58 -12.76
C CYS A 71 -10.24 2.91 -13.37
N GLN A 72 -11.22 2.51 -12.56
CA GLN A 72 -12.49 1.95 -13.07
C GLN A 72 -13.27 2.97 -13.90
N LYS A 73 -13.36 4.23 -13.45
CA LYS A 73 -14.01 5.30 -14.20
C LYS A 73 -13.32 5.56 -15.54
N LEU A 74 -11.98 5.71 -15.51
CA LEU A 74 -11.18 5.91 -16.71
C LEU A 74 -11.32 4.75 -17.70
N HIS A 75 -11.44 3.51 -17.20
CA HIS A 75 -11.66 2.35 -18.04
C HIS A 75 -13.01 2.41 -18.78
N GLU A 76 -14.10 2.73 -18.08
CA GLU A 76 -15.42 2.86 -18.69
C GLU A 76 -15.50 4.04 -19.68
N GLU A 77 -14.91 5.19 -19.33
CA GLU A 77 -14.81 6.34 -20.23
C GLU A 77 -14.01 5.99 -21.50
N THR A 78 -12.88 5.31 -21.35
CA THR A 78 -12.05 4.87 -22.48
C THR A 78 -12.81 3.91 -23.39
N LYS A 79 -13.59 2.99 -22.81
CA LYS A 79 -14.42 2.06 -23.56
C LYS A 79 -15.49 2.79 -24.38
N LEU A 80 -16.17 3.77 -23.78
CA LEU A 80 -17.16 4.61 -24.49
C LEU A 80 -16.51 5.41 -25.63
N ILE A 81 -15.38 6.06 -25.37
CA ILE A 81 -14.64 6.82 -26.38
C ILE A 81 -14.18 5.90 -27.52
N THR A 82 -13.68 4.72 -27.20
CA THR A 82 -13.23 3.73 -28.19
C THR A 82 -14.38 3.27 -29.08
N GLN A 83 -15.54 2.95 -28.48
CA GLN A 83 -16.74 2.58 -29.22
C GLN A 83 -17.20 3.71 -30.14
N GLN A 84 -17.29 4.94 -29.62
CA GLN A 84 -17.70 6.10 -30.39
C GLN A 84 -16.69 6.45 -31.51
N SER A 85 -15.40 6.23 -31.26
CA SER A 85 -14.34 6.43 -32.25
C SER A 85 -14.41 5.41 -33.39
N ALA A 86 -14.69 4.14 -33.08
CA ALA A 86 -14.88 3.09 -34.09
C ALA A 86 -16.07 3.42 -34.99
N ILE A 87 -17.21 3.77 -34.36
CA ILE A 87 -18.41 4.26 -35.05
C ILE A 87 -18.10 5.43 -35.99
N SER A 88 -17.36 6.43 -35.49
CA SER A 88 -17.05 7.63 -36.28
C SER A 88 -16.15 7.27 -37.46
N ARG A 89 -15.20 6.35 -37.26
CA ARG A 89 -14.34 5.81 -38.32
C ARG A 89 -15.14 5.07 -39.39
N ASP A 90 -16.10 4.25 -39.00
CA ASP A 90 -16.95 3.50 -39.95
C ASP A 90 -17.79 4.45 -40.81
N ARG A 91 -18.38 5.48 -40.18
CA ARG A 91 -19.11 6.54 -40.88
C ARG A 91 -18.22 7.26 -41.90
N LEU A 92 -17.02 7.68 -41.50
CA LEU A 92 -16.07 8.35 -42.38
C LEU A 92 -15.65 7.44 -43.55
N THR A 93 -15.39 6.16 -43.28
CA THR A 93 -15.06 5.17 -44.31
C THR A 93 -16.15 5.09 -45.37
N LEU A 94 -17.42 4.95 -44.95
CA LEU A 94 -18.56 4.93 -45.87
C LEU A 94 -18.68 6.23 -46.67
N MET A 95 -18.51 7.38 -46.02
CA MET A 95 -18.55 8.68 -46.71
C MET A 95 -17.47 8.78 -47.80
N PHE A 96 -16.24 8.36 -47.50
CA PHE A 96 -15.15 8.34 -48.50
C PHE A 96 -15.43 7.37 -49.65
N GLN A 97 -15.97 6.18 -49.36
CA GLN A 97 -16.34 5.21 -50.38
C GLN A 97 -17.46 5.75 -51.30
N ILE A 98 -18.44 6.46 -50.76
CA ILE A 98 -19.49 7.13 -51.55
C ILE A 98 -18.87 8.17 -52.49
N LEU A 99 -17.98 9.02 -51.98
CA LEU A 99 -17.30 10.02 -52.80
C LEU A 99 -16.50 9.37 -53.93
N LYS A 100 -15.78 8.28 -53.65
CA LYS A 100 -15.04 7.51 -54.66
C LYS A 100 -15.95 6.87 -55.70
N ALA A 101 -17.06 6.27 -55.30
CA ALA A 101 -18.03 5.69 -56.22
C ALA A 101 -18.63 6.75 -57.15
N ARG A 102 -18.98 7.93 -56.61
CA ARG A 102 -19.46 9.07 -57.41
C ARG A 102 -18.40 9.60 -58.37
N GLN A 103 -17.15 9.72 -57.92
CA GLN A 103 -16.03 10.12 -58.78
C GLN A 103 -15.86 9.16 -59.98
N ASN A 104 -16.12 7.87 -59.76
CA ASN A 104 -16.04 6.83 -60.79
C ASN A 104 -17.34 6.68 -61.61
N ASN A 105 -18.35 7.55 -61.41
CA ASN A 105 -19.69 7.44 -62.01
C ASN A 105 -20.45 6.13 -61.68
N ASP A 106 -20.06 5.43 -60.60
CA ASP A 106 -20.76 4.24 -60.10
C ASP A 106 -21.89 4.64 -59.14
N PHE A 107 -22.98 5.14 -59.71
CA PHE A 107 -24.16 5.58 -58.98
C PHE A 107 -24.93 4.45 -58.26
N PRO A 108 -25.04 3.22 -58.80
CA PRO A 108 -25.62 2.09 -58.06
C PRO A 108 -24.89 1.83 -56.74
N THR A 109 -23.56 1.70 -56.78
CA THR A 109 -22.75 1.49 -55.56
C THR A 109 -22.84 2.67 -54.61
N ALA A 110 -22.78 3.91 -55.12
CA ALA A 110 -22.93 5.11 -54.29
C ALA A 110 -24.29 5.15 -53.57
N THR A 111 -25.37 4.71 -54.23
CA THR A 111 -26.72 4.66 -53.64
C THR A 111 -26.79 3.59 -52.54
N ALA A 112 -26.26 2.40 -52.80
CA ALA A 112 -26.20 1.31 -51.81
C ALA A 112 -25.41 1.72 -50.56
N LEU A 113 -24.22 2.32 -50.73
CA LEU A 113 -23.39 2.82 -49.62
C LEU A 113 -24.07 3.96 -48.85
N THR A 114 -24.82 4.84 -49.55
CA THR A 114 -25.60 5.90 -48.90
C THR A 114 -26.71 5.32 -48.02
N GLN A 115 -27.35 4.22 -48.47
CA GLN A 115 -28.34 3.52 -47.65
C GLN A 115 -27.68 2.86 -46.44
N ALA A 116 -26.55 2.16 -46.63
CA ALA A 116 -25.80 1.55 -45.52
C ALA A 116 -25.36 2.60 -44.46
N LEU A 117 -24.95 3.80 -44.89
CA LEU A 117 -24.63 4.89 -43.97
C LEU A 117 -25.85 5.38 -43.18
N ARG A 118 -27.02 5.49 -43.83
CA ARG A 118 -28.28 5.84 -43.14
C ARG A 118 -28.64 4.80 -42.09
N ASP A 119 -28.54 3.53 -42.42
CA ASP A 119 -28.86 2.43 -41.51
C ASP A 119 -27.89 2.44 -40.31
N HIS A 120 -26.59 2.62 -40.57
CA HIS A 120 -25.56 2.71 -39.53
C HIS A 120 -25.74 3.90 -38.58
N ILE A 121 -26.24 5.06 -39.07
CA ILE A 121 -26.57 6.22 -38.23
C ILE A 121 -27.87 5.97 -37.45
N GLY A 122 -28.89 5.42 -38.09
CA GLY A 122 -30.21 5.17 -37.49
C GLY A 122 -30.17 4.17 -36.32
N MET A 123 -29.28 3.18 -36.38
CA MET A 123 -29.07 2.21 -35.29
C MET A 123 -28.42 2.81 -34.03
N GLN A 124 -27.89 4.04 -34.09
CA GLN A 124 -27.16 4.67 -32.98
C GLN A 124 -27.92 5.77 -32.24
N SER A 125 -29.03 6.27 -32.79
CA SER A 125 -29.83 7.35 -32.18
C SER A 125 -30.80 6.86 -31.10
N GLN A 126 -30.80 5.57 -30.76
CA GLN A 126 -31.62 5.02 -29.68
C GLN A 126 -30.91 5.26 -28.33
N PRO A 127 -31.56 5.94 -27.36
CA PRO A 127 -30.97 6.08 -26.03
C PRO A 127 -30.85 4.70 -25.37
N LYS A 128 -29.68 4.42 -24.79
CA LYS A 128 -29.48 3.34 -23.82
C LYS A 128 -29.99 3.77 -22.45
#